data_AF-K4LF18-F1
#
_entry.id   AF-K4LF18-F1
#
_cell.length_a   1.000
_cell.length_b   1.000
_cell.length_c   1.000
_cell.angle_alpha   90.00
_cell.angle_beta   90.00
_cell.angle_gamma   90.00
#
_symmetry.space_group_name_H-M   'P 1'
#
loop_
_entity.id
_entity.type
_entity.pdbx_description
1 polymer ?
#
loop_
_entity_poly.entity_id
_entity_poly.type
_entity_poly.pdbx_seq_one_letter_code
_entity_poly.pdbx_strand_id
1 'polypeptide(L)'
;MRKAFVLVALVAVLATSGSAPASASNPIRLCVNGQEVHSSVPPQIINGRTVVPIRFVAEALGADVAWDGATKTATITKGELQLKLKVGGKAMKNNLPVALDVPSQIVGGRLMVPLRFVAETLNCRVKWDEASRTVDIVDVERLNGWLLQFVKDNNEVMVRVFLESGADPNAQVQGITALMLAVSNNNTSIVKLLLESGADPNIKSDFGETSATPLAVASGTGNIEVVNALLSAGADPNIRDDKFGVTALILAAANGHKAVVEALLKAGADPNIRDKSGYTALRYAEGKENTEVIRLLQPVTGVPRLTAKERMELEKLKRELELSISDVEQKIQKVKSEYQYQRNLVESAYNASVENLKRQETAAVNAAVKSALSRGLGSSPLVEYERKKIEEAYAPLYEQIESEKQIRLQKIDNDERLALEPLERCLNELRNLYAEVTSRLEQQ
;
A
#
# COMPACT_ATOMS: atom_id res chain seq x y z
N MET A 1 -22.52 77.87 27.97
CA MET A 1 -22.62 77.05 26.73
C MET A 1 -21.49 76.04 26.69
N ARG A 2 -21.78 74.77 26.94
CA ARG A 2 -21.00 73.58 26.54
C ARG A 2 -21.86 72.37 26.95
N LYS A 3 -22.62 71.82 26.00
CA LYS A 3 -23.34 70.55 26.17
C LYS A 3 -22.62 69.52 25.30
N ALA A 4 -22.00 68.55 25.95
CA ALA A 4 -21.50 67.33 25.34
C ALA A 4 -22.71 66.48 24.91
N PHE A 5 -22.72 66.04 23.65
CA PHE A 5 -23.64 65.02 23.18
C PHE A 5 -22.87 63.71 23.05
N VAL A 6 -23.13 62.78 23.97
CA VAL A 6 -22.74 61.37 23.88
C VAL A 6 -23.79 60.69 23.00
N LEU A 7 -23.40 60.17 21.84
CA LEU A 7 -24.28 59.39 20.96
C LEU A 7 -23.94 57.91 21.11
N VAL A 8 -24.78 57.18 21.85
CA VAL A 8 -24.72 55.71 22.00
C VAL A 8 -25.42 55.07 20.79
N ALA A 9 -24.75 54.20 20.06
CA ALA A 9 -25.34 53.42 18.97
C ALA A 9 -25.77 52.03 19.47
N LEU A 10 -27.03 51.67 19.22
CA LEU A 10 -27.75 50.51 19.76
C LEU A 10 -27.92 49.44 18.65
N VAL A 11 -27.59 48.16 18.90
CA VAL A 11 -27.98 47.04 18.03
C VAL A 11 -29.06 46.23 18.75
N ALA A 12 -30.23 46.11 18.12
CA ALA A 12 -31.40 45.39 18.64
C ALA A 12 -31.44 43.95 18.12
N VAL A 13 -31.45 42.96 19.02
CA VAL A 13 -31.79 41.56 18.68
C VAL A 13 -33.23 41.28 19.10
N LEU A 14 -34.04 40.74 18.19
CA LEU A 14 -35.41 40.28 18.43
C LEU A 14 -35.38 38.87 19.03
N ALA A 15 -35.78 38.74 20.29
CA ALA A 15 -36.19 37.46 20.87
C ALA A 15 -37.72 37.46 20.95
N THR A 16 -38.36 36.48 20.32
CA THR A 16 -39.81 36.29 20.37
C THR A 16 -40.22 35.47 21.58
N SER A 17 -41.33 35.93 22.18
CA SER A 17 -42.25 35.29 23.14
C SER A 17 -41.78 34.99 24.57
N GLY A 18 -42.47 35.64 25.52
CA GLY A 18 -43.02 34.96 26.71
C GLY A 18 -42.47 35.38 28.08
N SER A 19 -43.22 36.26 28.76
CA SER A 19 -43.28 36.49 30.22
C SER A 19 -42.26 37.42 30.93
N ALA A 20 -42.85 38.46 31.56
CA ALA A 20 -42.46 39.40 32.62
C ALA A 20 -41.03 40.03 32.65
N PRO A 21 -40.92 41.37 32.88
CA PRO A 21 -39.62 42.01 33.07
C PRO A 21 -39.04 41.61 34.44
N ALA A 22 -37.92 40.91 34.44
CA ALA A 22 -37.14 40.67 35.65
C ALA A 22 -36.67 42.02 36.24
N SER A 23 -36.92 42.24 37.54
CA SER A 23 -36.43 43.40 38.28
C SER A 23 -34.90 43.45 38.30
N ALA A 24 -34.36 44.65 38.54
CA ALA A 24 -32.94 45.04 38.44
C ALA A 24 -31.97 44.37 39.45
N SER A 25 -32.22 43.15 39.91
CA SER A 25 -31.42 42.47 40.95
C SER A 25 -30.90 41.08 40.59
N ASN A 26 -31.03 40.62 39.34
CA ASN A 26 -30.36 39.39 38.87
C ASN A 26 -29.40 39.69 37.71
N PRO A 27 -28.07 39.49 37.85
CA PRO A 27 -27.14 39.63 36.73
C PRO A 27 -27.37 38.53 35.69
N ILE A 28 -27.42 38.90 34.41
CA ILE A 28 -27.39 37.94 33.30
C ILE A 28 -26.03 37.23 33.32
N ARG A 29 -26.05 35.90 33.40
CA ARG A 29 -24.85 35.08 33.42
C ARG A 29 -24.52 34.62 32.00
N LEU A 30 -23.36 35.01 31.49
CA LEU A 30 -22.86 34.61 30.17
C LEU A 30 -21.99 33.36 30.33
N CYS A 31 -22.38 32.27 29.67
CA CYS A 31 -21.65 31.01 29.65
C CYS A 31 -21.02 30.82 28.27
N VAL A 32 -19.69 30.72 28.21
CA VAL A 32 -18.93 30.43 26.97
C VAL A 32 -18.26 29.08 27.15
N ASN A 33 -18.51 28.12 26.24
CA ASN A 33 -18.07 26.72 26.35
C ASN A 33 -18.41 26.04 27.70
N GLY A 34 -19.54 26.42 28.32
CA GLY A 34 -20.00 25.82 29.58
C GLY A 34 -19.39 26.40 30.85
N GLN A 35 -18.54 27.43 30.77
CA GLN A 35 -18.04 28.17 31.93
C GLN A 35 -18.62 29.59 32.02
N GLU A 36 -19.02 29.98 33.23
CA GLU A 36 -19.52 31.34 33.53
C GLU A 36 -18.37 32.35 33.50
N VAL A 37 -18.54 33.42 32.70
CA VAL A 37 -17.56 34.50 32.60
C VAL A 37 -18.12 35.74 33.30
N HIS A 38 -17.40 36.24 34.31
CA HIS A 38 -17.81 37.42 35.08
C HIS A 38 -17.25 38.72 34.48
N SER A 39 -18.12 39.68 34.22
CA SER A 39 -17.76 41.04 33.80
C SER A 39 -17.63 41.96 35.02
N SER A 40 -16.62 42.83 35.04
CA SER A 40 -16.48 43.93 36.02
C SER A 40 -17.35 45.15 35.70
N VAL A 41 -17.99 45.18 34.52
CA VAL A 41 -18.93 46.24 34.10
C VAL A 41 -20.34 45.64 34.01
N PRO A 42 -21.32 46.13 34.78
CA PRO A 42 -22.66 45.54 34.80
C PRO A 42 -23.37 45.73 33.45
N PRO A 43 -24.16 44.74 32.99
CA PRO A 43 -24.99 44.86 31.79
C PRO A 43 -25.93 46.08 31.93
N GLN A 44 -26.07 46.87 30.87
CA GLN A 44 -26.96 48.02 30.90
C GLN A 44 -28.31 47.65 30.27
N ILE A 45 -29.40 48.10 30.88
CA ILE A 45 -30.75 47.94 30.33
C ILE A 45 -31.14 49.25 29.65
N ILE A 46 -31.31 49.22 28.33
CA ILE A 46 -31.75 50.36 27.54
C ILE A 46 -32.97 49.94 26.73
N ASN A 47 -34.08 50.64 26.92
CA ASN A 47 -35.38 50.35 26.28
C ASN A 47 -35.85 48.89 26.47
N GLY A 48 -35.70 48.37 27.70
CA GLY A 48 -36.15 47.01 28.05
C GLY A 48 -35.27 45.87 27.51
N ARG A 49 -34.11 46.20 26.92
CA ARG A 49 -33.16 45.20 26.39
C ARG A 49 -31.82 45.32 27.10
N THR A 50 -31.22 44.18 27.40
CA THR A 50 -29.90 44.13 28.03
C THR A 50 -28.81 44.21 26.97
N VAL A 51 -27.87 45.13 27.16
CA VAL A 51 -26.81 45.49 26.22
C VAL A 51 -25.45 45.23 26.87
N VAL A 52 -24.53 44.61 26.11
CA VAL A 52 -23.15 44.30 26.55
C VAL A 52 -22.15 44.88 25.53
N PRO A 53 -21.02 45.47 25.95
CA PRO A 53 -20.05 46.09 25.03
C PRO A 53 -19.41 45.10 24.05
N ILE A 54 -19.34 45.47 22.77
CA ILE A 54 -18.84 44.60 21.68
C ILE A 54 -17.38 44.18 21.86
N ARG A 55 -16.56 45.00 22.52
CA ARG A 55 -15.16 44.71 22.86
C ARG A 55 -15.04 43.49 23.80
N PHE A 56 -16.04 43.28 24.65
CA PHE A 56 -16.08 42.14 25.57
C PHE A 56 -16.39 40.82 24.85
N VAL A 57 -17.24 40.88 23.81
CA VAL A 57 -17.52 39.73 22.93
C VAL A 57 -16.30 39.40 22.07
N ALA A 58 -15.56 40.41 21.61
CA ALA A 58 -14.31 40.25 20.88
C ALA A 58 -13.19 39.60 21.71
N GLU A 59 -13.01 40.04 22.96
CA GLU A 59 -12.04 39.45 23.90
C GLU A 59 -12.39 38.00 24.26
N ALA A 60 -13.67 37.67 24.42
CA ALA A 60 -14.12 36.30 24.69
C ALA A 60 -13.95 35.33 23.49
N LEU A 61 -13.90 35.86 22.27
CA LEU A 61 -13.72 35.09 21.02
C LEU A 61 -12.28 35.12 20.49
N GLY A 62 -11.37 35.87 21.12
CA GLY A 62 -9.97 36.00 20.70
C GLY A 62 -9.76 36.73 19.38
N ALA A 63 -10.65 37.69 19.03
CA ALA A 63 -10.61 38.40 17.76
C ALA A 63 -10.27 39.90 17.91
N ASP A 64 -9.51 40.45 16.97
CA ASP A 64 -9.20 41.89 16.91
C ASP A 64 -10.34 42.65 16.21
N VAL A 65 -10.79 43.76 16.80
CA VAL A 65 -11.89 44.59 16.29
C VAL A 65 -11.46 46.03 16.12
N ALA A 66 -11.61 46.57 14.91
CA ALA A 66 -11.42 47.96 14.58
C ALA A 66 -12.78 48.63 14.29
N TRP A 67 -12.98 49.84 14.80
CA TRP A 67 -14.21 50.61 14.56
C TRP A 67 -13.92 51.79 13.64
N ASP A 68 -14.67 51.90 12.55
CA ASP A 68 -14.65 53.07 11.69
C ASP A 68 -15.78 54.03 12.07
N GLY A 69 -15.38 55.20 12.60
CA GLY A 69 -16.28 56.25 13.05
C GLY A 69 -17.03 56.99 11.95
N ALA A 70 -16.53 56.96 10.71
CA ALA A 70 -17.13 57.63 9.55
C ALA A 70 -18.26 56.79 8.93
N THR A 71 -18.02 55.49 8.77
CA THR A 71 -18.97 54.55 8.17
C THR A 71 -19.89 53.88 9.19
N LYS A 72 -19.60 54.03 10.48
CA LYS A 72 -20.32 53.40 11.60
C LYS A 72 -20.31 51.86 11.53
N THR A 73 -19.18 51.28 11.11
CA THR A 73 -19.01 49.83 11.01
C THR A 73 -17.88 49.34 11.91
N ALA A 74 -18.10 48.20 12.56
CA ALA A 74 -17.04 47.44 13.23
C ALA A 74 -16.49 46.41 12.25
N THR A 75 -15.18 46.41 12.04
CA THR A 75 -14.46 45.44 11.23
C THR A 75 -13.72 44.48 12.16
N ILE A 76 -13.99 43.19 12.01
CA ILE A 76 -13.31 42.13 12.77
C ILE A 76 -12.22 41.57 11.85
N THR A 77 -10.95 41.83 12.15
CA THR A 77 -9.83 41.59 11.23
C THR A 77 -9.03 40.32 11.50
N LYS A 78 -9.39 39.54 12.52
CA LYS A 78 -8.77 38.24 12.76
C LYS A 78 -9.79 37.19 13.15
N GLY A 79 -10.16 36.38 12.17
CA GLY A 79 -10.90 35.14 12.34
C GLY A 79 -10.78 34.33 11.05
N GLU A 80 -9.91 33.32 11.02
CA GLU A 80 -9.95 32.31 9.96
C GLU A 80 -11.26 31.54 10.11
N LEU A 81 -12.15 31.63 9.10
CA LEU A 81 -13.33 30.78 9.10
C LEU A 81 -12.92 29.39 8.63
N GLN A 82 -12.89 28.43 9.55
CA GLN A 82 -12.64 27.04 9.22
C GLN A 82 -13.94 26.41 8.67
N LEU A 83 -14.09 26.42 7.34
CA LEU A 83 -15.24 25.82 6.66
C LEU A 83 -15.07 24.30 6.61
N LYS A 84 -16.07 23.57 7.12
CA LYS A 84 -16.23 22.14 6.87
C LYS A 84 -16.84 21.96 5.49
N LEU A 85 -15.98 21.59 4.55
CA LEU A 85 -16.35 21.38 3.15
C LEU A 85 -16.59 19.90 2.88
N LYS A 86 -17.56 19.64 2.01
CA LYS A 86 -17.82 18.31 1.47
C LYS A 86 -17.67 18.33 -0.04
N VAL A 87 -17.21 17.21 -0.59
CA VAL A 87 -17.20 16.98 -2.04
C VAL A 87 -17.89 15.66 -2.31
N GLY A 88 -18.93 15.68 -3.15
CA GLY A 88 -19.76 14.50 -3.41
C GLY A 88 -20.39 13.88 -2.14
N GLY A 89 -20.70 14.68 -1.12
CA GLY A 89 -21.28 14.21 0.16
C GLY A 89 -20.28 13.67 1.20
N LYS A 90 -18.98 13.59 0.90
CA LYS A 90 -17.92 13.20 1.86
C LYS A 90 -17.23 14.42 2.47
N ALA A 91 -17.06 14.43 3.79
CA ALA A 91 -16.40 15.52 4.50
C ALA A 91 -14.88 15.50 4.28
N MET A 92 -14.29 16.64 3.93
CA MET A 92 -12.84 16.80 3.89
C MET A 92 -12.25 16.70 5.30
N LYS A 93 -11.10 16.02 5.45
CA LYS A 93 -10.43 15.84 6.75
C LYS A 93 -9.90 17.15 7.36
N ASN A 94 -9.55 18.13 6.52
CA ASN A 94 -8.96 19.39 6.93
C ASN A 94 -9.82 20.56 6.45
N ASN A 95 -10.08 21.52 7.33
CA ASN A 95 -10.83 22.73 7.00
C ASN A 95 -9.96 23.64 6.10
N LEU A 96 -10.53 24.20 5.02
CA LEU A 96 -9.82 25.21 4.22
C LEU A 96 -9.92 26.59 4.91
N PRO A 97 -8.80 27.30 5.10
CA PRO A 97 -8.83 28.69 5.51
C PRO A 97 -9.28 29.56 4.32
N VAL A 98 -10.35 30.33 4.52
CA VAL A 98 -10.83 31.32 3.53
C VAL A 98 -10.69 32.71 4.14
N ALA A 99 -9.89 33.57 3.51
CA ALA A 99 -9.77 34.97 3.89
C ALA A 99 -11.06 35.71 3.49
N LEU A 100 -11.72 36.35 4.46
CA LEU A 100 -12.94 37.13 4.25
C LEU A 100 -12.55 38.61 4.10
N ASP A 101 -12.60 39.13 2.87
CA ASP A 101 -12.21 40.52 2.57
C ASP A 101 -13.42 41.44 2.32
N VAL A 102 -14.60 41.09 2.85
CA VAL A 102 -15.83 41.91 2.76
C VAL A 102 -16.65 41.82 4.05
N PRO A 103 -17.45 42.87 4.38
CA PRO A 103 -18.16 42.98 5.66
C PRO A 103 -19.22 41.88 5.75
N SER A 104 -18.95 40.90 6.60
CA SER A 104 -19.83 39.75 6.86
C SER A 104 -20.95 40.15 7.82
N GLN A 105 -22.18 39.70 7.55
CA GLN A 105 -23.35 40.04 8.36
C GLN A 105 -23.49 39.05 9.52
N ILE A 106 -23.74 39.54 10.74
CA ILE A 106 -24.10 38.71 11.88
C ILE A 106 -25.63 38.73 12.03
N VAL A 107 -26.27 37.59 11.85
CA VAL A 107 -27.71 37.43 12.09
C VAL A 107 -27.90 36.41 13.21
N GLY A 108 -28.55 36.82 14.31
CA GLY A 108 -28.80 35.94 15.46
C GLY A 108 -27.53 35.41 16.16
N GLY A 109 -26.41 36.15 16.08
CA GLY A 109 -25.14 35.73 16.68
C GLY A 109 -24.31 34.75 15.83
N ARG A 110 -24.68 34.53 14.57
CA ARG A 110 -23.92 33.71 13.61
C ARG A 110 -23.42 34.56 12.45
N LEU A 111 -22.15 34.37 12.06
CA LEU A 111 -21.58 35.01 10.88
C LEU A 111 -22.17 34.36 9.62
N MET A 112 -22.89 35.14 8.81
CA MET A 112 -23.47 34.70 7.55
C MET A 112 -22.55 35.10 6.40
N VAL A 113 -21.91 34.10 5.78
CA VAL A 113 -21.20 34.27 4.51
C VAL A 113 -22.16 33.85 3.39
N PRO A 114 -22.54 34.74 2.46
CA PRO A 114 -23.39 34.36 1.34
C PRO A 114 -22.78 33.18 0.58
N LEU A 115 -23.53 32.11 0.31
CA LEU A 115 -23.05 30.96 -0.48
C LEU A 115 -22.51 31.40 -1.84
N ARG A 116 -23.03 32.51 -2.39
CA ARG A 116 -22.52 33.18 -3.58
C ARG A 116 -21.06 33.65 -3.43
N PHE A 117 -20.63 34.12 -2.26
CA PHE A 117 -19.25 34.52 -2.00
C PHE A 117 -18.32 33.31 -1.81
N VAL A 118 -18.79 32.25 -1.16
CA VAL A 118 -18.06 30.97 -1.12
C VAL A 118 -17.90 30.41 -2.53
N ALA A 119 -18.97 30.52 -3.35
CA ALA A 119 -18.95 30.18 -4.76
C ALA A 119 -18.03 31.08 -5.60
N GLU A 120 -17.94 32.38 -5.33
CA GLU A 120 -17.09 33.33 -6.08
C GLU A 120 -15.61 33.21 -5.67
N THR A 121 -15.33 33.06 -4.36
CA THR A 121 -13.96 32.91 -3.81
C THR A 121 -13.34 31.55 -4.14
N LEU A 122 -14.12 30.47 -4.08
CA LEU A 122 -13.69 29.13 -4.51
C LEU A 122 -13.94 28.89 -6.01
N ASN A 123 -14.62 29.85 -6.66
CA ASN A 123 -15.05 29.80 -8.05
C ASN A 123 -15.79 28.49 -8.37
N CYS A 124 -16.69 28.00 -7.53
CA CYS A 124 -17.40 26.73 -7.74
C CYS A 124 -18.89 26.85 -7.43
N ARG A 125 -19.72 25.99 -8.03
CA ARG A 125 -21.11 25.87 -7.57
C ARG A 125 -21.10 25.11 -6.24
N VAL A 126 -21.75 25.69 -5.25
CA VAL A 126 -21.88 25.10 -3.92
C VAL A 126 -23.34 24.90 -3.55
N LYS A 127 -23.63 23.83 -2.82
CA LYS A 127 -24.92 23.58 -2.18
C LYS A 127 -24.72 23.53 -0.67
N TRP A 128 -25.71 24.00 0.07
CA TRP A 128 -25.72 23.86 1.52
C TRP A 128 -26.46 22.58 1.91
N ASP A 129 -25.80 21.73 2.70
CA ASP A 129 -26.40 20.58 3.35
C ASP A 129 -26.83 20.98 4.76
N GLU A 130 -28.13 21.16 4.95
CA GLU A 130 -28.74 21.56 6.22
C GLU A 130 -28.56 20.48 7.31
N ALA A 131 -28.53 19.19 6.94
CA ALA A 131 -28.48 18.08 7.88
C ALA A 131 -27.09 17.95 8.52
N SER A 132 -26.03 18.14 7.73
CA SER A 132 -24.65 18.11 8.23
C SER A 132 -24.06 19.48 8.53
N ARG A 133 -24.76 20.57 8.18
CA ARG A 133 -24.29 21.96 8.29
C ARG A 133 -22.97 22.19 7.56
N THR A 134 -22.86 21.72 6.32
CA THR A 134 -21.65 21.84 5.49
C THR A 134 -21.97 22.38 4.10
N VAL A 135 -20.94 22.90 3.43
CA VAL A 135 -21.03 23.33 2.04
C VAL A 135 -20.52 22.20 1.14
N ASP A 136 -21.39 21.64 0.29
CA ASP A 136 -21.08 20.67 -0.76
C ASP A 136 -20.63 21.39 -2.04
N ILE A 137 -19.42 21.11 -2.51
CA ILE A 137 -18.96 21.55 -3.83
C ILE A 137 -19.56 20.62 -4.90
N VAL A 138 -20.29 21.20 -5.86
CA VAL A 138 -21.17 20.47 -6.80
C VAL A 138 -20.54 20.27 -8.19
N ASP A 139 -19.41 20.92 -8.52
CA ASP A 139 -18.75 20.77 -9.83
C ASP A 139 -17.44 19.96 -9.77
N VAL A 140 -17.46 18.77 -10.35
CA VAL A 140 -16.32 17.83 -10.45
C VAL A 140 -15.28 18.32 -11.49
N GLU A 141 -15.71 18.96 -12.57
CA GLU A 141 -14.81 19.45 -13.65
C GLU A 141 -13.76 20.45 -13.14
N ARG A 142 -14.11 21.23 -12.10
CA ARG A 142 -13.19 22.23 -11.55
C ARG A 142 -12.18 21.65 -10.57
N LEU A 143 -12.52 20.55 -9.88
CA LEU A 143 -11.58 19.83 -9.01
C LEU A 143 -10.39 19.30 -9.80
N ASN A 144 -10.62 18.84 -11.03
CA ASN A 144 -9.58 18.35 -11.92
C ASN A 144 -8.63 19.48 -12.33
N GLY A 145 -9.16 20.68 -12.62
CA GLY A 145 -8.33 21.87 -12.88
C GLY A 145 -7.46 22.26 -11.69
N TRP A 146 -8.00 22.21 -10.47
CA TRP A 146 -7.23 22.47 -9.25
C TRP A 146 -6.18 21.40 -8.98
N LEU A 147 -6.51 20.12 -9.19
CA LEU A 147 -5.55 19.02 -9.07
C LEU A 147 -4.33 19.26 -9.97
N LEU A 148 -4.55 19.60 -11.25
CA LEU A 148 -3.44 19.93 -12.16
C LEU A 148 -2.64 21.14 -11.69
N GLN A 149 -3.30 22.18 -11.17
CA GLN A 149 -2.61 23.36 -10.63
C GLN A 149 -1.72 23.00 -9.43
N PHE A 150 -2.20 22.18 -8.49
CA PHE A 150 -1.39 21.76 -7.35
C PHE A 150 -0.24 20.83 -7.73
N VAL A 151 -0.42 19.98 -8.76
CA VAL A 151 0.70 19.21 -9.34
C VAL A 151 1.73 20.16 -9.95
N LYS A 152 1.28 21.17 -10.71
CA LYS A 152 2.16 22.19 -11.30
C LYS A 152 2.95 22.95 -10.23
N ASP A 153 2.32 23.27 -9.11
CA ASP A 153 2.93 23.94 -7.97
C ASP A 153 3.75 22.99 -7.07
N ASN A 154 3.84 21.70 -7.41
CA ASN A 154 4.50 20.64 -6.64
C ASN A 154 3.99 20.52 -5.18
N ASN A 155 2.72 20.82 -4.95
CA ASN A 155 2.11 20.77 -3.63
C ASN A 155 1.48 19.39 -3.36
N GLU A 156 2.31 18.43 -2.95
CA GLU A 156 1.87 17.04 -2.69
C GLU A 156 0.70 16.95 -1.69
N VAL A 157 0.70 17.81 -0.66
CA VAL A 157 -0.37 17.84 0.36
C VAL A 157 -1.71 18.17 -0.29
N MET A 158 -1.74 19.21 -1.13
CA MET A 158 -2.97 19.61 -1.81
C MET A 158 -3.38 18.62 -2.89
N VAL A 159 -2.43 17.99 -3.58
CA VAL A 159 -2.73 16.88 -4.51
C VAL A 159 -3.44 15.74 -3.78
N ARG A 160 -2.91 15.31 -2.63
CA ARG A 160 -3.52 14.26 -1.80
C ARG A 160 -4.92 14.65 -1.34
N VAL A 161 -5.09 15.86 -0.81
CA VAL A 161 -6.39 16.37 -0.35
C VAL A 161 -7.42 16.35 -1.49
N PHE A 162 -7.03 16.76 -2.70
CA PHE A 162 -7.96 16.83 -3.83
C PHE A 162 -8.32 15.44 -4.37
N LEU A 163 -7.37 14.50 -4.41
CA LEU A 163 -7.64 13.10 -4.76
C LEU A 163 -8.57 12.43 -3.73
N GLU A 164 -8.31 12.61 -2.43
CA GLU A 164 -9.19 12.13 -1.35
C GLU A 164 -10.59 12.75 -1.41
N SER A 165 -10.70 13.96 -1.96
CA SER A 165 -11.95 14.68 -2.17
C SER A 165 -12.67 14.28 -3.46
N GLY A 166 -12.16 13.31 -4.22
CA GLY A 166 -12.81 12.79 -5.42
C GLY A 166 -12.52 13.56 -6.70
N ALA A 167 -11.40 14.31 -6.76
CA ALA A 167 -10.84 14.71 -8.04
C ALA A 167 -10.50 13.46 -8.85
N ASP A 168 -10.83 13.47 -10.14
CA ASP A 168 -10.54 12.34 -11.02
C ASP A 168 -9.06 12.39 -11.43
N PRO A 169 -8.22 11.41 -11.01
CA PRO A 169 -6.80 11.38 -11.37
C PRO A 169 -6.56 11.24 -12.87
N ASN A 170 -7.59 10.80 -13.63
CA ASN A 170 -7.53 10.54 -15.07
C ASN A 170 -8.08 11.67 -15.92
N ALA A 171 -8.64 12.71 -15.29
CA ALA A 171 -9.20 13.82 -16.04
C ALA A 171 -8.13 14.57 -16.83
N GLN A 172 -8.44 14.82 -18.10
CA GLN A 172 -7.63 15.65 -18.98
C GLN A 172 -8.16 17.08 -18.95
N VAL A 173 -7.31 18.01 -18.52
CA VAL A 173 -7.60 19.45 -18.61
C VAL A 173 -6.67 20.04 -19.65
N GLN A 174 -7.25 20.56 -20.73
CA GLN A 174 -6.52 20.97 -21.94
C GLN A 174 -5.63 19.83 -22.48
N GLY A 175 -6.11 18.59 -22.40
CA GLY A 175 -5.39 17.44 -22.94
C GLY A 175 -4.28 16.86 -22.12
N ILE A 176 -4.02 17.39 -20.93
CA ILE A 176 -2.94 16.92 -20.06
C ILE A 176 -3.57 16.29 -18.81
N THR A 177 -3.07 15.14 -18.38
CA THR A 177 -3.44 14.54 -17.09
C THR A 177 -2.54 15.07 -15.98
N ALA A 178 -3.02 14.99 -14.73
CA ALA A 178 -2.20 15.27 -13.55
C ALA A 178 -0.91 14.42 -13.52
N LEU A 179 -0.99 13.15 -13.94
CA LEU A 179 0.16 12.25 -13.98
C LEU A 179 1.23 12.72 -14.97
N MET A 180 0.85 13.20 -16.16
CA MET A 180 1.81 13.74 -17.13
C MET A 180 2.56 14.95 -16.60
N LEU A 181 1.85 15.89 -15.96
CA LEU A 181 2.49 17.06 -15.35
C LEU A 181 3.48 16.65 -14.25
N ALA A 182 3.10 15.70 -13.39
CA ALA A 182 3.97 15.20 -12.34
C ALA A 182 5.25 14.56 -12.90
N VAL A 183 5.11 13.79 -13.99
CA VAL A 183 6.24 13.21 -14.72
C VAL A 183 7.12 14.28 -15.35
N SER A 184 6.56 15.29 -16.02
CA SER A 184 7.32 16.41 -16.59
C SER A 184 8.05 17.23 -15.52
N ASN A 185 7.46 17.36 -14.34
CA ASN A 185 8.07 18.01 -13.18
C ASN A 185 9.12 17.15 -12.48
N ASN A 186 9.31 15.89 -12.92
CA ASN A 186 10.23 14.93 -12.31
C ASN A 186 9.93 14.66 -10.83
N ASN A 187 8.67 14.81 -10.40
CA ASN A 187 8.27 14.68 -9.01
C ASN A 187 7.81 13.25 -8.70
N THR A 188 8.77 12.37 -8.37
CA THR A 188 8.52 10.95 -8.10
C THR A 188 7.47 10.72 -7.01
N SER A 189 7.40 11.57 -5.98
CA SER A 189 6.42 11.45 -4.89
C SER A 189 4.99 11.67 -5.39
N ILE A 190 4.75 12.74 -6.16
CA ILE A 190 3.43 13.02 -6.74
C ILE A 190 3.07 11.96 -7.80
N VAL A 191 4.03 11.47 -8.58
CA VAL A 191 3.80 10.37 -9.53
C VAL A 191 3.28 9.13 -8.82
N LYS A 192 3.95 8.67 -7.76
CA LYS A 192 3.51 7.50 -6.97
C LYS A 192 2.13 7.74 -6.36
N LEU A 193 1.90 8.91 -5.77
CA LEU A 193 0.61 9.28 -5.17
C LEU A 193 -0.54 9.20 -6.19
N LEU A 194 -0.34 9.70 -7.41
CA LEU A 194 -1.35 9.66 -8.46
C LEU A 194 -1.62 8.22 -8.92
N LEU A 195 -0.58 7.40 -9.12
CA LEU A 195 -0.71 5.99 -9.50
C LEU A 195 -1.43 5.18 -8.41
N GLU A 196 -1.07 5.38 -7.14
CA GLU A 196 -1.76 4.78 -5.98
C GLU A 196 -3.24 5.19 -5.89
N SER A 197 -3.57 6.38 -6.38
CA SER A 197 -4.94 6.90 -6.42
C SER A 197 -5.73 6.47 -7.67
N GLY A 198 -5.15 5.61 -8.53
CA GLY A 198 -5.84 5.05 -9.71
C GLY A 198 -5.65 5.85 -11.00
N ALA A 199 -4.59 6.66 -11.11
CA ALA A 199 -4.21 7.24 -12.38
C ALA A 199 -3.79 6.14 -13.38
N ASP A 200 -4.38 6.15 -14.58
CA ASP A 200 -4.05 5.27 -15.69
C ASP A 200 -2.80 5.80 -16.41
N PRO A 201 -1.68 5.04 -16.40
CA PRO A 201 -0.43 5.46 -17.01
C PRO A 201 -0.44 5.41 -18.56
N ASN A 202 -1.52 4.95 -19.18
CA ASN A 202 -1.64 4.77 -20.63
C ASN A 202 -2.44 5.88 -21.34
N ILE A 203 -3.04 6.80 -20.59
CA ILE A 203 -3.73 7.95 -21.19
C ILE A 203 -2.71 8.78 -21.97
N LYS A 204 -3.05 9.11 -23.21
CA LYS A 204 -2.24 9.95 -24.09
C LYS A 204 -2.65 11.41 -23.97
N SER A 205 -1.68 12.32 -24.01
CA SER A 205 -2.00 13.74 -24.06
C SER A 205 -2.70 14.07 -25.38
N ASP A 206 -3.66 14.98 -25.34
CA ASP A 206 -4.23 15.60 -26.56
C ASP A 206 -3.75 17.06 -26.73
N PHE A 207 -2.83 17.50 -25.87
CA PHE A 207 -2.28 18.86 -25.90
C PHE A 207 -1.25 19.07 -27.03
N GLY A 208 -1.50 20.07 -27.87
CA GLY A 208 -0.60 20.47 -28.95
C GLY A 208 -0.72 19.58 -30.19
N GLU A 209 0.32 19.57 -31.02
CA GLU A 209 0.31 18.78 -32.27
C GLU A 209 0.68 17.30 -32.06
N THR A 210 1.20 16.92 -30.89
CA THR A 210 1.73 15.58 -30.60
C THR A 210 1.13 15.02 -29.32
N SER A 211 0.65 13.79 -29.36
CA SER A 211 0.21 13.06 -28.17
C SER A 211 1.40 12.40 -27.45
N ALA A 212 1.42 12.30 -26.13
CA ALA A 212 2.45 11.53 -25.42
C ALA A 212 1.84 10.77 -24.25
N THR A 213 2.37 9.58 -23.93
CA THR A 213 2.06 8.90 -22.66
C THR A 213 3.00 9.40 -21.56
N PRO A 214 2.61 9.31 -20.27
CA PRO A 214 3.51 9.54 -19.14
C PRO A 214 4.85 8.78 -19.31
N LEU A 215 4.80 7.52 -19.76
CA LEU A 215 6.00 6.70 -19.97
C LEU A 215 6.90 7.25 -21.07
N ALA A 216 6.33 7.75 -22.18
CA ALA A 216 7.09 8.39 -23.25
C ALA A 216 7.81 9.66 -22.76
N VAL A 217 7.11 10.51 -21.98
CA VAL A 217 7.70 11.72 -21.38
C VAL A 217 8.86 11.36 -20.45
N ALA A 218 8.64 10.43 -19.50
CA ALA A 218 9.68 9.97 -18.57
C ALA A 218 10.89 9.35 -19.29
N SER A 219 10.63 8.64 -20.39
CA SER A 219 11.67 7.99 -21.18
C SER A 219 12.53 8.98 -21.96
N GLY A 220 11.95 10.10 -22.40
CA GLY A 220 12.70 11.19 -23.03
C GLY A 220 13.58 11.96 -22.03
N THR A 221 13.13 12.15 -20.79
CA THR A 221 13.90 12.84 -19.75
C THR A 221 14.97 11.96 -19.12
N GLY A 222 14.83 10.63 -19.19
CA GLY A 222 15.79 9.67 -18.65
C GLY A 222 15.61 9.34 -17.18
N ASN A 223 14.49 9.73 -16.55
CA ASN A 223 14.24 9.41 -15.14
C ASN A 223 13.81 7.95 -14.97
N ILE A 224 14.78 7.10 -14.63
CA ILE A 224 14.58 5.66 -14.42
C ILE A 224 13.64 5.34 -13.25
N GLU A 225 13.60 6.16 -12.19
CA GLU A 225 12.71 5.89 -11.04
C GLU A 225 11.25 6.06 -11.44
N VAL A 226 10.94 7.12 -12.20
CA VAL A 226 9.59 7.38 -12.72
C VAL A 226 9.21 6.34 -13.77
N VAL A 227 10.13 5.97 -14.67
CA VAL A 227 9.91 4.89 -15.65
C VAL A 227 9.54 3.59 -14.94
N ASN A 228 10.30 3.18 -13.92
CA ASN A 228 10.02 1.95 -13.17
C ASN A 228 8.67 2.02 -12.43
N ALA A 229 8.31 3.17 -11.86
CA ALA A 229 7.01 3.36 -11.21
C ALA A 229 5.85 3.21 -12.21
N LEU A 230 5.96 3.82 -13.40
CA LEU A 230 4.94 3.73 -14.45
C LEU A 230 4.81 2.29 -14.99
N LEU A 231 5.93 1.62 -15.27
CA LEU A 231 5.93 0.22 -15.74
C LEU A 231 5.32 -0.72 -14.69
N SER A 232 5.63 -0.50 -13.41
CA SER A 232 5.05 -1.28 -12.30
C SER A 232 3.53 -1.07 -12.16
N ALA A 233 3.04 0.10 -12.57
CA ALA A 233 1.62 0.42 -12.59
C ALA A 233 0.90 -0.01 -13.89
N GLY A 234 1.56 -0.76 -14.78
CA GLY A 234 0.95 -1.31 -16.00
C GLY A 234 0.99 -0.39 -17.21
N ALA A 235 1.96 0.54 -17.29
CA ALA A 235 2.20 1.30 -18.51
C ALA A 235 2.63 0.38 -19.68
N ASP A 236 1.97 0.50 -20.83
CA ASP A 236 2.34 -0.19 -22.06
C ASP A 236 3.48 0.56 -22.78
N PRO A 237 4.69 -0.03 -22.88
CA PRO A 237 5.83 0.62 -23.51
C PRO A 237 5.72 0.77 -25.03
N ASN A 238 4.72 0.12 -25.66
CA ASN A 238 4.56 0.06 -27.11
C ASN A 238 3.56 1.09 -27.66
N ILE A 239 2.95 1.91 -26.80
CA ILE A 239 2.06 2.99 -27.25
C ILE A 239 2.86 4.00 -28.09
N ARG A 240 2.30 4.33 -29.25
CA ARG A 240 2.87 5.26 -30.22
C ARG A 240 2.18 6.61 -30.13
N ASP A 241 2.95 7.69 -30.29
CA ASP A 241 2.34 9.01 -30.48
C ASP A 241 1.60 9.10 -31.83
N ASP A 242 0.60 9.97 -31.91
CA ASP A 242 -0.26 10.10 -33.09
C ASP A 242 0.40 10.84 -34.24
N LYS A 243 1.38 11.71 -33.99
CA LYS A 243 1.97 12.59 -35.01
C LYS A 243 3.10 11.89 -35.76
N PHE A 244 4.06 11.33 -35.04
CA PHE A 244 5.29 10.74 -35.54
C PHE A 244 5.35 9.23 -35.31
N GLY A 245 4.46 8.64 -34.52
CA GLY A 245 4.46 7.19 -34.28
C GLY A 245 5.61 6.72 -33.40
N VAL A 246 6.20 7.61 -32.61
CA VAL A 246 7.33 7.38 -31.69
C VAL A 246 6.84 6.69 -30.42
N THR A 247 7.64 5.74 -29.93
CA THR A 247 7.42 5.02 -28.66
C THR A 247 8.37 5.53 -27.57
N ALA A 248 8.09 5.14 -26.32
CA ALA A 248 8.97 5.39 -25.19
C ALA A 248 10.42 4.90 -25.44
N LEU A 249 10.57 3.73 -26.08
CA LEU A 249 11.87 3.14 -26.40
C LEU A 249 12.64 3.95 -27.43
N ILE A 250 11.96 4.49 -28.45
CA ILE A 250 12.59 5.36 -29.45
C ILE A 250 13.10 6.64 -28.78
N LEU A 251 12.33 7.26 -27.89
CA LEU A 251 12.78 8.45 -27.15
C LEU A 251 13.97 8.17 -26.23
N ALA A 252 13.93 7.06 -25.48
CA ALA A 252 15.05 6.66 -24.63
C ALA A 252 16.33 6.41 -25.44
N ALA A 253 16.20 5.73 -26.59
CA ALA A 253 17.32 5.43 -27.47
C ALA A 253 17.89 6.68 -28.15
N ALA A 254 17.03 7.57 -28.65
CA ALA A 254 17.43 8.84 -29.29
C ALA A 254 18.13 9.81 -28.33
N ASN A 255 17.87 9.70 -27.03
CA ASN A 255 18.53 10.49 -25.99
C ASN A 255 19.67 9.73 -25.28
N GLY A 256 19.89 8.45 -25.60
CA GLY A 256 20.98 7.67 -25.05
C GLY A 256 20.79 7.18 -23.61
N HIS A 257 19.55 7.14 -23.12
CA HIS A 257 19.22 6.77 -21.74
C HIS A 257 19.27 5.26 -21.53
N LYS A 258 20.48 4.71 -21.40
CA LYS A 258 20.75 3.26 -21.27
C LYS A 258 19.86 2.55 -20.25
N ALA A 259 19.82 3.04 -19.01
CA ALA A 259 19.04 2.40 -17.93
C ALA A 259 17.54 2.35 -18.25
N VAL A 260 17.02 3.38 -18.92
CA VAL A 260 15.62 3.42 -19.38
C VAL A 260 15.40 2.43 -20.51
N VAL A 261 16.32 2.34 -21.48
CA VAL A 261 16.26 1.33 -22.55
C VAL A 261 16.20 -0.07 -21.96
N GLU A 262 17.08 -0.41 -21.01
CA GLU A 262 17.07 -1.72 -20.32
C GLU A 262 15.73 -1.99 -19.63
N ALA A 263 15.21 -1.02 -18.88
CA ALA A 263 13.92 -1.16 -18.18
C ALA A 263 12.75 -1.35 -19.15
N LEU A 264 12.70 -0.59 -20.24
CA LEU A 264 11.66 -0.71 -21.27
C LEU A 264 11.72 -2.06 -21.99
N LEU A 265 12.92 -2.52 -22.37
CA LEU A 265 13.10 -3.83 -22.99
C LEU A 265 12.67 -4.95 -22.04
N LYS A 266 13.07 -4.87 -20.77
CA LYS A 266 12.63 -5.81 -19.72
C LYS A 266 11.12 -5.80 -19.54
N ALA A 267 10.46 -4.66 -19.74
CA ALA A 267 9.01 -4.54 -19.70
C ALA A 267 8.29 -4.94 -21.00
N GLY A 268 8.99 -5.47 -22.01
CA GLY A 268 8.39 -5.97 -23.25
C GLY A 268 8.19 -4.90 -24.32
N ALA A 269 8.99 -3.83 -24.31
CA ALA A 269 9.05 -2.90 -25.42
C ALA A 269 9.60 -3.59 -26.68
N ASP A 270 8.88 -3.48 -27.81
CA ASP A 270 9.32 -4.01 -29.09
C ASP A 270 10.33 -3.04 -29.75
N PRO A 271 11.61 -3.43 -29.88
CA PRO A 271 12.65 -2.59 -30.50
C PRO A 271 12.44 -2.38 -32.01
N ASN A 272 11.56 -3.16 -32.64
CA ASN A 272 11.33 -3.14 -34.08
C ASN A 272 10.19 -2.20 -34.50
N ILE A 273 9.46 -1.63 -33.54
CA ILE A 273 8.45 -0.61 -33.86
C ILE A 273 9.13 0.54 -34.61
N ARG A 274 8.53 0.91 -35.73
CA ARG A 274 8.99 2.00 -36.58
C ARG A 274 8.16 3.23 -36.33
N ASP A 275 8.81 4.39 -36.26
CA ASP A 275 8.13 5.68 -36.37
C ASP A 275 7.54 5.85 -37.80
N LYS A 276 6.84 6.96 -38.05
CA LYS A 276 6.28 7.26 -39.37
C LYS A 276 7.33 7.56 -40.44
N SER A 277 8.57 7.86 -40.05
CA SER A 277 9.73 7.97 -40.94
C SER A 277 10.35 6.62 -41.28
N GLY A 278 9.87 5.53 -40.67
CA GLY A 278 10.37 4.17 -40.87
C GLY A 278 11.60 3.82 -40.02
N TYR A 279 11.95 4.63 -39.02
CA TYR A 279 13.10 4.47 -38.14
C TYR A 279 12.72 3.75 -36.85
N THR A 280 13.57 2.81 -36.43
CA THR A 280 13.47 2.07 -35.16
C THR A 280 14.31 2.74 -34.08
N ALA A 281 14.14 2.33 -32.82
CA ALA A 281 14.99 2.79 -31.71
C ALA A 281 16.49 2.61 -32.01
N LEU A 282 16.87 1.50 -32.66
CA LEU A 282 18.26 1.22 -33.06
C LEU A 282 18.80 2.30 -34.02
N ARG A 283 18.02 2.71 -35.03
CA ARG A 283 18.44 3.74 -36.00
C ARG A 283 18.74 5.07 -35.31
N TYR A 284 17.92 5.45 -34.33
CA TYR A 284 18.16 6.67 -33.55
C TYR A 284 19.40 6.55 -32.66
N ALA A 285 19.63 5.40 -32.04
CA ALA A 285 20.84 5.14 -31.25
C ALA A 285 22.12 5.17 -32.11
N GLU A 286 22.07 4.61 -33.32
CA GLU A 286 23.15 4.67 -34.32
C GLU A 286 23.47 6.11 -34.71
N GLY A 287 22.46 6.92 -35.01
CA GLY A 287 22.65 8.34 -35.35
C GLY A 287 23.20 9.20 -34.21
N LYS A 288 23.20 8.68 -32.97
CA LYS A 288 23.77 9.33 -31.77
C LYS A 288 25.09 8.69 -31.33
N GLU A 289 25.56 7.66 -32.02
CA GLU A 289 26.80 6.93 -31.72
C GLU A 289 26.85 6.34 -30.30
N ASN A 290 25.69 6.07 -29.70
CA ASN A 290 25.61 5.50 -28.34
C ASN A 290 25.81 3.99 -28.38
N THR A 291 27.08 3.58 -28.36
CA THR A 291 27.51 2.18 -28.51
C THR A 291 26.84 1.23 -27.50
N GLU A 292 26.61 1.68 -26.27
CA GLU A 292 25.98 0.86 -25.23
C GLU A 292 24.50 0.62 -25.52
N VAL A 293 23.75 1.64 -25.95
CA VAL A 293 22.35 1.49 -26.36
C VAL A 293 22.22 0.68 -27.65
N ILE A 294 23.13 0.87 -28.61
CA ILE A 294 23.19 0.07 -29.84
C ILE A 294 23.31 -1.41 -29.50
N ARG A 295 24.20 -1.78 -28.58
CA ARG A 295 24.36 -3.18 -28.15
C ARG A 295 23.09 -3.77 -27.54
N LEU A 296 22.35 -2.99 -26.75
CA LEU A 296 21.08 -3.43 -26.14
C LEU A 296 19.94 -3.61 -27.16
N LEU A 297 19.95 -2.82 -28.23
CA LEU A 297 18.91 -2.84 -29.26
C LEU A 297 19.24 -3.76 -30.44
N GLN A 298 20.49 -4.17 -30.59
CA GLN A 298 20.88 -5.15 -31.59
C GLN A 298 20.17 -6.48 -31.32
N PRO A 299 19.63 -7.13 -32.37
CA PRO A 299 19.04 -8.44 -32.21
C PRO A 299 20.11 -9.44 -31.76
N VAL A 300 19.81 -10.20 -30.69
CA VAL A 300 20.56 -11.41 -30.38
C VAL A 300 20.27 -12.40 -31.50
N THR A 301 21.25 -12.67 -32.37
CA THR A 301 21.07 -13.54 -33.52
C THR A 301 20.64 -14.94 -33.07
N GLY A 302 19.50 -15.43 -33.57
CA GLY A 302 19.03 -16.80 -33.35
C GLY A 302 17.95 -16.98 -32.25
N VAL A 303 17.60 -15.94 -31.50
CA VAL A 303 16.52 -16.00 -30.49
C VAL A 303 15.46 -14.92 -30.80
N PRO A 304 14.25 -15.28 -31.26
CA PRO A 304 13.16 -14.33 -31.42
C PRO A 304 12.84 -13.64 -30.09
N ARG A 305 12.68 -12.31 -30.08
CA ARG A 305 12.26 -11.61 -28.85
C ARG A 305 10.83 -12.00 -28.47
N LEU A 306 10.58 -12.24 -27.19
CA LEU A 306 9.23 -12.50 -26.70
C LEU A 306 8.40 -11.21 -26.78
N THR A 307 7.17 -11.33 -27.26
CA THR A 307 6.16 -10.27 -27.09
C THR A 307 5.81 -10.09 -25.61
N ALA A 308 5.31 -8.92 -25.22
CA ALA A 308 4.86 -8.66 -23.84
C ALA A 308 3.85 -9.71 -23.35
N LYS A 309 2.96 -10.17 -24.25
CA LYS A 309 2.00 -11.23 -23.96
C LYS A 309 2.68 -12.58 -23.70
N GLU A 310 3.58 -13.02 -24.56
CA GLU A 310 4.30 -14.29 -24.38
C GLU A 310 5.16 -14.28 -23.12
N ARG A 311 5.80 -13.14 -22.80
CA ARG A 311 6.56 -12.96 -21.56
C ARG A 311 5.66 -13.08 -20.33
N MET A 312 4.50 -12.42 -20.34
CA MET A 312 3.51 -12.51 -19.27
C MET A 312 3.00 -13.96 -19.09
N GLU A 313 2.73 -14.67 -20.18
CA GLU A 313 2.30 -16.08 -20.15
C GLU A 313 3.41 -16.99 -19.59
N LEU A 314 4.67 -16.77 -19.97
CA LEU A 314 5.82 -17.51 -19.43
C LEU A 314 6.07 -17.23 -17.95
N GLU A 315 5.96 -15.97 -17.51
CA GLU A 315 6.06 -15.61 -16.09
C GLU A 315 4.93 -16.23 -15.26
N LYS A 316 3.71 -16.31 -15.82
CA LYS A 316 2.59 -17.02 -15.19
C LYS A 316 2.88 -18.51 -15.06
N LEU A 317 3.33 -19.15 -16.15
CA LEU A 317 3.70 -20.56 -16.16
C LEU A 317 4.83 -20.86 -15.16
N LYS A 318 5.83 -19.97 -15.07
CA LYS A 318 6.93 -20.07 -14.10
C LYS A 318 6.41 -20.15 -12.66
N ARG A 319 5.49 -19.25 -12.28
CA ARG A 319 4.86 -19.27 -10.94
C ARG A 319 4.04 -20.54 -10.69
N GLU A 320 3.31 -21.02 -11.68
CA GLU A 320 2.55 -22.28 -11.57
C GLU A 320 3.47 -23.49 -11.38
N LEU A 321 4.62 -23.51 -12.05
CA LEU A 321 5.66 -24.52 -11.87
C LEU A 321 6.28 -24.44 -10.47
N GLU A 322 6.57 -23.24 -9.94
CA GLU A 322 7.09 -23.07 -8.56
C GLU A 322 6.13 -23.67 -7.53
N LEU A 323 4.84 -23.39 -7.65
CA LEU A 323 3.80 -23.94 -6.77
C LEU A 323 3.72 -25.47 -6.89
N SER A 324 3.77 -25.99 -8.11
CA SER A 324 3.71 -27.44 -8.38
C SER A 324 4.93 -28.18 -7.83
N ILE A 325 6.13 -27.61 -7.98
CA ILE A 325 7.38 -28.12 -7.40
C ILE A 325 7.25 -28.19 -5.88
N SER A 326 6.77 -27.12 -5.24
CA SER A 326 6.59 -27.06 -3.79
C SER A 326 5.61 -28.12 -3.28
N ASP A 327 4.48 -28.33 -3.97
CA ASP A 327 3.49 -29.36 -3.62
C ASP A 327 4.09 -30.78 -3.69
N VAL A 328 4.88 -31.09 -4.72
CA VAL A 328 5.54 -32.40 -4.86
C VAL A 328 6.61 -32.59 -3.78
N GLU A 329 7.41 -31.56 -3.48
CA GLU A 329 8.39 -31.60 -2.39
C GLU A 329 7.74 -31.88 -1.03
N GLN A 330 6.59 -31.26 -0.74
CA GLN A 330 5.84 -31.53 0.48
C GLN A 330 5.32 -32.97 0.53
N LYS A 331 4.82 -33.52 -0.60
CA LYS A 331 4.39 -34.92 -0.69
C LYS A 331 5.55 -35.88 -0.44
N ILE A 332 6.72 -35.63 -1.02
CA ILE A 332 7.94 -36.42 -0.76
C ILE A 332 8.31 -36.39 0.71
N GLN A 333 8.30 -35.20 1.32
CA GLN A 333 8.64 -35.05 2.74
C GLN A 333 7.66 -35.79 3.65
N LYS A 334 6.36 -35.76 3.31
CA LYS A 334 5.34 -36.50 4.04
C LYS A 334 5.60 -38.01 3.97
N VAL A 335 5.84 -38.56 2.78
CA VAL A 335 6.18 -39.99 2.61
C VAL A 335 7.40 -40.37 3.44
N LYS A 336 8.50 -39.59 3.35
CA LYS A 336 9.71 -39.82 4.17
C LYS A 336 9.42 -39.84 5.67
N SER A 337 8.56 -38.92 6.14
CA SER A 337 8.20 -38.86 7.56
C SER A 337 7.37 -40.08 8.02
N GLU A 338 6.48 -40.59 7.17
CA GLU A 338 5.68 -41.78 7.45
C GLU A 338 6.56 -43.04 7.54
N TYR A 339 7.50 -43.22 6.60
CA TYR A 339 8.43 -44.36 6.64
C TYR A 339 9.45 -44.24 7.77
N GLN A 340 9.92 -43.03 8.10
CA GLN A 340 10.74 -42.82 9.29
C GLN A 340 10.01 -43.22 10.57
N TYR A 341 8.71 -42.90 10.68
CA TYR A 341 7.90 -43.34 11.81
C TYR A 341 7.82 -44.86 11.89
N GLN A 342 7.66 -45.57 10.77
CA GLN A 342 7.69 -47.02 10.74
C GLN A 342 9.04 -47.61 11.19
N ARG A 343 10.17 -47.03 10.78
CA ARG A 343 11.51 -47.44 11.27
C ARG A 343 11.60 -47.32 12.79
N ASN A 344 11.17 -46.19 13.34
CA ASN A 344 11.18 -45.96 14.79
C ASN A 344 10.33 -47.00 15.55
N LEU A 345 9.19 -47.43 14.98
CA LEU A 345 8.37 -48.50 15.57
C LEU A 345 9.11 -49.85 15.57
N VAL A 346 9.82 -50.19 14.48
CA VAL A 346 10.63 -51.41 14.41
C VAL A 346 11.76 -51.39 15.44
N GLU A 347 12.47 -50.26 15.58
CA GLU A 347 13.51 -50.11 16.59
C GLU A 347 12.97 -50.21 18.02
N SER A 348 11.81 -49.61 18.30
CA SER A 348 11.15 -49.70 19.59
C SER A 348 10.77 -51.15 19.92
N ALA A 349 10.19 -51.88 18.96
CA ALA A 349 9.84 -53.29 19.13
C ALA A 349 11.07 -54.19 19.34
N TYR A 350 12.17 -53.92 18.61
CA TYR A 350 13.45 -54.59 18.80
C TYR A 350 13.99 -54.39 20.22
N ASN A 351 14.07 -53.14 20.69
CA ASN A 351 14.56 -52.80 22.02
C ASN A 351 13.75 -53.49 23.12
N ALA A 352 12.42 -53.50 23.00
CA ALA A 352 11.54 -54.20 23.94
C ALA A 352 11.77 -55.72 23.96
N SER A 353 11.98 -56.32 22.78
CA SER A 353 12.26 -57.75 22.64
C SER A 353 13.59 -58.14 23.27
N VAL A 354 14.64 -57.35 23.01
CA VAL A 354 15.97 -57.51 23.62
C VAL A 354 15.92 -57.35 25.14
N GLU A 355 15.21 -56.36 25.67
CA GLU A 355 15.06 -56.21 27.12
C GLU A 355 14.34 -57.39 27.76
N ASN A 356 13.28 -57.89 27.14
CA ASN A 356 12.56 -59.06 27.64
C ASN A 356 13.45 -60.30 27.63
N LEU A 357 14.22 -60.52 26.56
CA LEU A 357 15.14 -61.65 26.47
C LEU A 357 16.25 -61.54 27.53
N LYS A 358 16.83 -60.35 27.74
CA LYS A 358 17.79 -60.08 28.82
C LYS A 358 17.23 -60.39 30.20
N ARG A 359 15.96 -60.06 30.46
CA ARG A 359 15.28 -60.38 31.72
C ARG A 359 15.12 -61.90 31.90
N GLN A 360 14.75 -62.61 30.84
CA GLN A 360 14.62 -64.08 30.87
C GLN A 360 15.97 -64.76 31.10
N GLU A 361 17.01 -64.33 30.38
CA GLU A 361 18.39 -64.80 30.54
C GLU A 361 18.89 -64.58 31.98
N THR A 362 18.72 -63.36 32.51
CA THR A 362 19.11 -63.03 33.88
C THR A 362 18.35 -63.89 34.91
N ALA A 363 17.06 -64.11 34.71
CA ALA A 363 16.26 -64.98 35.59
C ALA A 363 16.71 -66.44 35.52
N ALA A 364 17.04 -66.96 34.33
CA ALA A 364 17.58 -68.29 34.13
C ALA A 364 18.94 -68.47 34.82
N VAL A 365 19.85 -67.50 34.65
CA VAL A 365 21.16 -67.48 35.33
C VAL A 365 20.96 -67.47 36.85
N ASN A 366 20.12 -66.59 37.39
CA ASN A 366 19.86 -66.51 38.82
C ASN A 366 19.27 -67.82 39.39
N ALA A 367 18.36 -68.47 38.66
CA ALA A 367 17.79 -69.75 39.05
C ALA A 367 18.85 -70.86 39.06
N ALA A 368 19.72 -70.92 38.04
CA ALA A 368 20.81 -71.89 37.96
C ALA A 368 21.83 -71.69 39.09
N VAL A 369 22.23 -70.45 39.36
CA VAL A 369 23.13 -70.09 40.47
C VAL A 369 22.53 -70.52 41.82
N LYS A 370 21.26 -70.19 42.07
CA LYS A 370 20.56 -70.58 43.31
C LYS A 370 20.50 -72.10 43.47
N SER A 371 20.24 -72.83 42.38
CA SER A 371 20.27 -74.29 42.41
C SER A 371 21.67 -74.83 42.70
N ALA A 372 22.74 -74.28 42.11
CA ALA A 372 24.11 -74.71 42.37
C ALA A 372 24.53 -74.46 43.82
N LEU A 373 24.21 -73.29 44.38
CA LEU A 373 24.50 -72.95 45.77
C LEU A 373 23.79 -73.90 46.75
N SER A 374 22.53 -74.27 46.48
CA SER A 374 21.78 -75.22 47.32
C SER A 374 22.39 -76.63 47.37
N ARG A 375 23.25 -76.98 46.40
CA ARG A 375 24.00 -78.24 46.36
C ARG A 375 25.37 -78.15 47.06
N GLY A 376 25.65 -77.05 47.77
CA GLY A 376 26.91 -76.85 48.51
C GLY A 376 28.08 -76.32 47.69
N LEU A 377 27.84 -75.85 46.45
CA LEU A 377 28.88 -75.41 45.50
C LEU A 377 29.16 -73.90 45.63
N GLY A 378 29.40 -73.42 46.85
CA GLY A 378 29.40 -71.99 47.24
C GLY A 378 30.36 -71.05 46.50
N SER A 379 31.38 -71.59 45.82
CA SER A 379 32.44 -70.80 45.17
C SER A 379 33.22 -71.65 44.17
N SER A 380 32.53 -72.20 43.17
CA SER A 380 33.10 -73.18 42.22
C SER A 380 33.11 -72.66 40.77
N PRO A 381 34.16 -72.99 39.95
CA PRO A 381 34.15 -72.86 38.49
C PRO A 381 32.89 -73.41 37.80
N LEU A 382 32.15 -74.30 38.47
CA LEU A 382 30.84 -74.80 38.05
C LEU A 382 29.76 -73.71 37.91
N VAL A 383 29.77 -72.65 38.73
CA VAL A 383 28.80 -71.54 38.64
C VAL A 383 29.08 -70.69 37.39
N GLU A 384 30.35 -70.41 37.11
CA GLU A 384 30.81 -69.75 35.89
C GLU A 384 30.46 -70.57 34.64
N TYR A 385 30.64 -71.90 34.74
CA TYR A 385 30.30 -72.84 33.68
C TYR A 385 28.80 -72.86 33.35
N GLU A 386 27.93 -72.92 34.36
CA GLU A 386 26.48 -72.89 34.16
C GLU A 386 26.00 -71.53 33.63
N ARG A 387 26.60 -70.41 34.05
CA ARG A 387 26.34 -69.08 33.48
C ARG A 387 26.67 -69.06 31.99
N LYS A 388 27.89 -69.45 31.63
CA LYS A 388 28.35 -69.42 30.23
C LYS A 388 27.49 -70.32 29.33
N LYS A 389 27.09 -71.49 29.84
CA LYS A 389 26.20 -72.41 29.12
C LYS A 389 24.83 -71.80 28.83
N ILE A 390 24.29 -70.98 29.74
CA ILE A 390 23.04 -70.25 29.52
C ILE A 390 23.26 -69.13 28.50
N GLU A 391 24.31 -68.33 28.63
CA GLU A 391 24.65 -67.27 27.68
C GLU A 391 24.81 -67.83 26.25
N GLU A 392 25.51 -68.96 26.09
CA GLU A 392 25.66 -69.68 24.82
C GLU A 392 24.31 -70.20 24.26
N ALA A 393 23.37 -70.57 25.13
CA ALA A 393 22.03 -71.01 24.72
C ALA A 393 21.12 -69.85 24.28
N TYR A 394 21.33 -68.64 24.83
CA TYR A 394 20.55 -67.44 24.47
C TYR A 394 21.13 -66.68 23.27
N ALA A 395 22.42 -66.79 22.98
CA ALA A 395 23.07 -66.17 21.82
C ALA A 395 22.30 -66.32 20.48
N PRO A 396 21.84 -67.52 20.05
CA PRO A 396 21.09 -67.66 18.80
C PRO A 396 19.73 -66.93 18.82
N LEU A 397 19.12 -66.74 20.00
CA LEU A 397 17.86 -65.99 20.12
C LEU A 397 18.08 -64.48 19.91
N TYR A 398 19.20 -63.93 20.39
CA TYR A 398 19.57 -62.55 20.10
C TYR A 398 19.87 -62.33 18.61
N GLU A 399 20.60 -63.25 17.99
CA GLU A 399 20.86 -63.21 16.54
C GLU A 399 19.55 -63.28 15.74
N GLN A 400 18.61 -64.14 16.16
CA GLN A 400 17.30 -64.21 15.53
C GLN A 400 16.56 -62.87 15.61
N ILE A 401 16.49 -62.23 16.79
CA ILE A 401 15.83 -60.94 16.99
C ILE A 401 16.47 -59.83 16.12
N GLU A 402 17.80 -59.78 16.04
CA GLU A 402 18.49 -58.82 15.17
C GLU A 402 18.22 -59.12 13.69
N SER A 403 18.22 -60.39 13.27
CA SER A 403 17.91 -60.77 11.90
C SER A 403 16.49 -60.37 11.48
N GLU A 404 15.50 -60.55 12.36
CA GLU A 404 14.11 -60.15 12.13
C GLU A 404 13.98 -58.62 11.99
N LYS A 405 14.72 -57.85 12.80
CA LYS A 405 14.78 -56.39 12.69
C LYS A 405 15.33 -55.98 11.32
N GLN A 406 16.45 -56.56 10.89
CA GLN A 406 17.08 -56.23 9.60
C GLN A 406 16.14 -56.52 8.42
N ILE A 407 15.45 -57.67 8.42
CA ILE A 407 14.48 -58.02 7.38
C ILE A 407 13.35 -56.98 7.32
N ARG A 408 12.83 -56.55 8.47
CA ARG A 408 11.75 -55.55 8.53
C ARG A 408 12.22 -54.18 8.05
N LEU A 409 13.39 -53.72 8.49
CA LEU A 409 13.96 -52.44 8.04
C LEU A 409 14.23 -52.46 6.54
N GLN A 410 14.80 -53.53 6.00
CA GLN A 410 15.05 -53.64 4.57
C GLN A 410 13.77 -53.66 3.74
N LYS A 411 12.68 -54.24 4.26
CA LYS A 411 11.36 -54.13 3.63
C LYS A 411 10.86 -52.68 3.61
N ILE A 412 10.94 -51.98 4.74
CA ILE A 412 10.56 -50.56 4.86
C ILE A 412 11.35 -49.70 3.87
N ASP A 413 12.66 -49.90 3.77
CA ASP A 413 13.52 -49.14 2.84
C ASP A 413 13.16 -49.40 1.37
N ASN A 414 12.83 -50.66 1.02
CA ASN A 414 12.38 -51.00 -0.32
C ASN A 414 11.02 -50.37 -0.66
N ASP A 415 10.07 -50.43 0.28
CA ASP A 415 8.72 -49.86 0.13
C ASP A 415 8.77 -48.32 0.06
N GLU A 416 9.63 -47.67 0.86
CA GLU A 416 9.87 -46.22 0.79
C GLU A 416 10.44 -45.83 -0.59
N ARG A 417 11.45 -46.55 -1.07
CA ARG A 417 12.04 -46.30 -2.39
C ARG A 417 11.01 -46.38 -3.51
N LEU A 418 10.18 -47.43 -3.51
CA LEU A 418 9.12 -47.61 -4.51
C LEU A 418 8.04 -46.52 -4.43
N ALA A 419 7.73 -46.02 -3.22
CA ALA A 419 6.79 -44.92 -3.03
C ALA A 419 7.35 -43.57 -3.49
N LEU A 420 8.65 -43.34 -3.32
CA LEU A 420 9.32 -42.07 -3.65
C LEU A 420 9.68 -41.96 -5.13
N GLU A 421 10.04 -43.04 -5.80
CA GLU A 421 10.51 -43.06 -7.20
C GLU A 421 9.62 -42.26 -8.19
N PRO A 422 8.28 -42.44 -8.24
CA PRO A 422 7.45 -41.66 -9.16
C PRO A 422 7.39 -40.17 -8.80
N LEU A 423 7.46 -39.82 -7.51
CA LEU A 423 7.42 -38.43 -7.05
C LEU A 423 8.73 -37.71 -7.38
N GLU A 424 9.88 -38.36 -7.15
CA GLU A 424 11.19 -37.80 -7.47
C GLU A 424 11.37 -37.63 -8.98
N ARG A 425 10.84 -38.56 -9.79
CA ARG A 425 10.81 -38.42 -11.25
C ARG A 425 9.99 -37.21 -11.69
N CYS A 426 8.77 -37.07 -11.16
CA CYS A 426 7.90 -35.91 -11.41
C CYS A 426 8.58 -34.59 -11.01
N LEU A 427 9.21 -34.56 -9.83
CA LEU A 427 9.94 -33.39 -9.34
C LEU A 427 11.08 -32.97 -10.28
N ASN A 428 11.83 -33.94 -10.81
CA ASN A 428 12.90 -33.67 -11.77
C ASN A 428 12.37 -33.13 -13.10
N GLU A 429 11.28 -33.69 -13.63
CA GLU A 429 10.63 -33.19 -14.85
C GLU A 429 10.14 -31.75 -14.66
N LEU A 430 9.49 -31.44 -13.53
CA LEU A 430 9.04 -30.08 -13.21
C LEU A 430 10.21 -29.11 -13.08
N ARG A 431 11.31 -29.50 -12.43
CA ARG A 431 12.52 -28.67 -12.30
C ARG A 431 13.19 -28.39 -13.64
N ASN A 432 13.22 -29.38 -14.54
CA ASN A 432 13.75 -29.20 -15.89
C ASN A 432 12.91 -28.20 -16.70
N LEU A 433 11.57 -28.32 -16.65
CA LEU A 433 10.67 -27.37 -17.29
C LEU A 433 10.82 -25.96 -16.71
N TYR A 434 10.94 -25.84 -15.39
CA TYR A 434 11.16 -24.56 -14.72
C TYR A 434 12.48 -23.91 -15.16
N ALA A 435 13.56 -24.70 -15.30
CA ALA A 435 14.84 -24.22 -15.79
C ALA A 435 14.77 -23.76 -17.25
N GLU A 436 14.05 -24.49 -18.11
CA GLU A 436 13.84 -24.11 -19.51
C GLU A 436 13.06 -22.79 -19.63
N VAL A 437 11.95 -22.66 -18.90
CA VAL A 437 11.15 -21.42 -18.86
C VAL A 437 11.97 -20.25 -18.34
N THR A 438 12.75 -20.46 -17.27
CA THR A 438 13.62 -19.42 -16.70
C THR A 438 14.70 -18.99 -17.67
N SER A 439 15.37 -19.95 -18.32
CA SER A 439 16.39 -19.63 -19.32
C SER A 439 15.81 -18.85 -20.50
N ARG A 440 14.61 -19.21 -20.98
CA ARG A 440 13.93 -18.49 -22.05
C ARG A 440 13.54 -17.05 -21.66
N LEU A 441 13.24 -16.81 -20.38
CA LEU A 441 12.98 -15.47 -19.84
C LEU A 441 14.27 -14.65 -19.66
N GLU A 442 15.40 -15.29 -19.36
CA GLU A 442 16.71 -14.65 -19.12
C GLU A 442 17.53 -14.39 -20.39
N GLN A 443 17.34 -15.19 -21.45
CA GLN A 443 18.02 -15.00 -22.75
C GLN A 443 17.48 -13.79 -23.56
N GLN A 444 16.51 -13.07 -23.00
CA GLN A 444 15.89 -11.85 -23.53
C GLN A 444 16.48 -10.63 -22.86
#